data_AF-A0A978VA44-F1
#
_entry.id   AF-A0A978VA44-F1
#
_cell.length_a   1.000
_cell.length_b   1.000
_cell.length_c   1.000
_cell.angle_alpha   90.00
_cell.angle_beta   90.00
_cell.angle_gamma   90.00
#
_symmetry.space_group_name_H-M   'P 1'
#
loop_
_entity.id
_entity.type
_entity.pdbx_description
1 polymer ?
#
loop_
_entity_poly.entity_id
_entity_poly.type
_entity_poly.pdbx_seq_one_letter_code
_entity_poly.pdbx_strand_id
1 'polypeptide(L)'
;MACQQLATAMPLRQPEIYCRAGNCRIPTNFTRCKKRISVSLSATSQESLPTQPKNPEIELEFIAPKQGNDGSYEVEKAKAISGEKLLRNIMLDNKIELYATYGKIMNCGGGGSCGTCIVEIIDGKDLLNERTNTELRYLKKKPESWRLACQTIVGNKENSGKVVVQRMPQWKK
;
A
#
# COMPACT_ATOMS: atom_id res chain seq x y z
N MET A 1 5.04 -39.94 57.65
CA MET A 1 6.16 -39.09 57.19
C MET A 1 5.70 -38.37 55.93
N ALA A 2 5.60 -37.04 56.03
CA ALA A 2 5.26 -35.98 55.05
C ALA A 2 4.91 -36.41 53.60
N CYS A 3 3.73 -36.14 53.02
CA CYS A 3 3.02 -34.86 52.82
C CYS A 3 3.79 -33.86 51.95
N GLN A 4 3.46 -33.77 50.65
CA GLN A 4 2.85 -32.57 50.03
C GLN A 4 2.74 -32.71 48.50
N GLN A 5 1.49 -32.68 48.03
CA GLN A 5 1.10 -32.31 46.67
C GLN A 5 1.16 -30.79 46.56
N LEU A 6 1.73 -30.26 45.48
CA LEU A 6 1.58 -28.85 45.11
C LEU A 6 0.73 -28.76 43.86
N ALA A 7 -0.52 -28.37 44.07
CA ALA A 7 -1.40 -27.84 43.04
C ALA A 7 -1.11 -26.34 42.87
N THR A 8 -0.90 -25.87 41.65
CA THR A 8 -0.89 -24.44 41.32
C THR A 8 -1.96 -24.17 40.28
N ALA A 9 -2.91 -23.33 40.68
CA ALA A 9 -4.16 -23.02 40.01
C ALA A 9 -3.98 -22.15 38.76
N MET A 10 -4.87 -22.35 37.77
CA MET A 10 -5.13 -21.40 36.69
C MET A 10 -5.96 -20.21 37.21
N PRO A 11 -5.76 -18.97 36.71
CA PRO A 11 -6.75 -17.91 36.91
C PRO A 11 -7.68 -17.79 35.70
N LEU A 12 -8.99 -17.95 35.95
CA LEU A 12 -10.07 -17.53 35.07
C LEU A 12 -10.29 -16.01 35.19
N ARG A 13 -10.70 -15.42 34.06
CA ARG A 13 -11.20 -14.05 33.82
C ARG A 13 -11.85 -13.32 35.00
N GLN A 14 -11.69 -11.99 35.04
CA GLN A 14 -12.80 -11.04 34.77
C GLN A 14 -12.31 -9.59 34.48
N PRO A 15 -13.08 -8.81 33.68
CA PRO A 15 -12.88 -7.38 33.42
C PRO A 15 -13.58 -6.51 34.48
N GLU A 16 -13.46 -5.18 34.32
CA GLU A 16 -14.29 -4.07 34.86
C GLU A 16 -13.46 -3.05 35.67
N ILE A 17 -13.20 -1.88 35.08
CA ILE A 17 -13.24 -0.61 35.82
C ILE A 17 -14.04 0.39 34.99
N TYR A 18 -15.32 0.46 35.33
CA TYR A 18 -16.23 1.57 35.06
C TYR A 18 -16.08 2.60 36.19
N CYS A 19 -15.91 3.89 35.86
CA CYS A 19 -16.27 5.02 36.73
C CYS A 19 -16.68 6.26 35.91
N ARG A 20 -18.00 6.36 35.84
CA ARG A 20 -18.96 7.43 35.51
C ARG A 20 -18.58 8.91 35.72
N ALA A 21 -18.90 9.69 34.69
CA ALA A 21 -19.56 11.02 34.59
C ALA A 21 -19.40 12.11 35.67
N GLY A 22 -19.10 13.33 35.20
CA GLY A 22 -19.38 14.60 35.87
C GLY A 22 -19.60 15.74 34.87
N ASN A 23 -20.83 16.26 34.81
CA ASN A 23 -21.31 17.39 33.99
C ASN A 23 -20.62 18.72 34.31
N CYS A 24 -20.44 19.59 33.30
CA CYS A 24 -20.51 21.07 33.41
C CYS A 24 -20.84 21.66 32.01
N ARG A 25 -22.13 21.92 31.71
CA ARG A 25 -22.81 23.24 31.65
C ARG A 25 -22.27 24.23 30.61
N ILE A 26 -23.07 24.41 29.55
CA ILE A 26 -23.06 25.52 28.58
C ILE A 26 -23.35 26.85 29.28
N PRO A 27 -22.82 27.98 28.76
CA PRO A 27 -23.71 29.11 28.53
C PRO A 27 -23.59 29.67 27.11
N THR A 28 -24.78 29.95 26.56
CA THR A 28 -25.07 30.80 25.41
C THR A 28 -24.56 32.22 25.63
N ASN A 29 -24.13 32.92 24.57
CA ASN A 29 -24.63 34.26 24.23
C ASN A 29 -24.12 34.75 22.86
N PHE A 30 -25.08 35.20 22.06
CA PHE A 30 -24.93 35.94 20.81
C PHE A 30 -24.16 37.26 21.03
N THR A 31 -23.25 37.61 20.11
CA THR A 31 -23.15 38.99 19.61
C THR A 31 -22.65 39.02 18.17
N ARG A 32 -23.38 39.82 17.38
CA ARG A 32 -23.31 40.05 15.95
C ARG A 32 -22.24 41.11 15.67
N CYS A 33 -21.23 40.81 14.84
CA CYS A 33 -20.33 41.84 14.31
C CYS A 33 -20.49 41.94 12.78
N LYS A 34 -21.21 42.99 12.36
CA LYS A 34 -21.25 43.45 10.97
C LYS A 34 -19.96 44.22 10.68
N LYS A 35 -19.20 43.84 9.66
CA LYS A 35 -18.48 44.80 8.80
C LYS A 35 -18.63 44.37 7.34
N ARG A 36 -19.13 45.32 6.54
CA ARG A 36 -19.19 45.31 5.07
C ARG A 36 -18.28 46.44 4.58
N ILE A 37 -17.97 46.42 3.28
CA ILE A 37 -17.36 47.45 2.38
C ILE A 37 -16.05 46.87 1.80
N SER A 38 -16.11 46.23 0.61
CA SER A 38 -15.96 46.79 -0.76
C SER A 38 -14.48 47.02 -1.10
N VAL A 39 -13.94 46.82 -2.31
CA VAL A 39 -14.41 46.99 -3.70
C VAL A 39 -13.57 46.08 -4.63
N SER A 40 -14.09 45.90 -5.84
CA SER A 40 -13.61 45.13 -7.00
C SER A 40 -12.30 45.59 -7.64
N LEU A 41 -11.56 44.67 -8.29
CA LEU A 41 -10.94 44.89 -9.61
C LEU A 41 -10.60 43.55 -10.30
N SER A 42 -11.06 43.38 -11.54
CA SER A 42 -10.78 42.23 -12.40
C SER A 42 -9.42 42.43 -13.09
N ALA A 43 -8.58 41.40 -13.10
CA ALA A 43 -7.49 41.28 -14.07
C ALA A 43 -7.34 39.80 -14.47
N THR A 44 -7.64 39.53 -15.73
CA THR A 44 -7.21 38.35 -16.46
C THR A 44 -5.69 38.24 -16.37
N SER A 45 -5.18 37.08 -15.96
CA SER A 45 -3.83 36.66 -16.28
C SER A 45 -3.86 35.16 -16.49
N GLN A 46 -3.85 34.80 -17.78
CA GLN A 46 -3.45 33.49 -18.26
C GLN A 46 -1.97 33.27 -17.91
N GLU A 47 -1.59 31.99 -17.88
CA GLU A 47 -0.21 31.50 -18.01
C GLU A 47 0.66 31.47 -16.74
N SER A 48 0.77 30.28 -16.14
CA SER A 48 2.00 29.45 -16.16
C SER A 48 2.26 28.69 -14.85
N LEU A 49 2.46 27.37 -15.01
CA LEU A 49 3.15 26.42 -14.13
C LEU A 49 2.50 26.02 -12.79
N PRO A 50 1.94 24.80 -12.67
CA PRO A 50 1.79 24.17 -11.36
C PRO A 50 3.18 23.78 -10.83
N THR A 51 3.70 24.56 -9.90
CA THR A 51 4.81 24.15 -9.03
C THR A 51 4.28 23.07 -8.08
N GLN A 52 4.47 21.80 -8.47
CA GLN A 52 4.14 20.62 -7.65
C GLN A 52 5.16 20.48 -6.49
N PRO A 53 4.73 20.07 -5.28
CA PRO A 53 5.64 19.87 -4.15
C PRO A 53 6.59 18.69 -4.40
N LYS A 54 7.84 18.88 -3.97
CA LYS A 54 9.05 18.06 -4.17
C LYS A 54 9.01 16.69 -3.46
N ASN A 55 8.00 15.85 -3.70
CA ASN A 55 8.01 14.48 -3.19
C ASN A 55 8.65 13.56 -4.25
N PRO A 56 9.59 12.67 -3.88
CA PRO A 56 10.21 11.78 -4.85
C PRO A 56 9.17 10.81 -5.41
N GLU A 57 8.96 10.91 -6.72
CA GLU A 57 8.03 10.09 -7.49
C GLU A 57 8.76 8.92 -8.14
N ILE A 58 8.10 7.75 -8.16
CA ILE A 58 8.59 6.55 -8.82
C ILE A 58 7.62 6.22 -9.97
N GLU A 59 8.18 6.01 -11.15
CA GLU A 59 7.45 5.57 -12.34
C GLU A 59 7.47 4.04 -12.41
N LEU A 60 6.29 3.44 -12.54
CA LEU A 60 6.12 1.98 -12.66
C LEU A 60 5.61 1.62 -14.04
N GLU A 61 6.27 0.66 -14.66
CA GLU A 61 5.85 0.05 -15.93
C GLU A 61 5.46 -1.40 -15.69
N PHE A 62 4.23 -1.75 -16.03
CA PHE A 62 3.67 -3.08 -15.85
C PHE A 62 3.54 -3.79 -17.19
N ILE A 63 4.29 -4.86 -17.36
CA ILE A 63 4.29 -5.68 -18.58
C ILE A 63 3.22 -6.75 -18.46
N ALA A 64 2.35 -6.83 -19.48
CA ALA A 64 1.33 -7.85 -19.56
C ALA A 64 1.93 -9.28 -19.70
N PRO A 65 1.23 -10.32 -19.20
CA PRO A 65 1.73 -11.69 -19.30
C PRO A 65 1.70 -12.25 -20.73
N LYS A 66 0.76 -11.78 -21.56
CA LYS A 66 0.58 -12.22 -22.95
C LYS A 66 1.17 -11.18 -23.89
N GLN A 67 1.86 -11.66 -24.92
CA GLN A 67 2.19 -10.84 -26.08
C GLN A 67 0.89 -10.51 -26.82
N GLY A 68 0.74 -9.25 -27.22
CA GLY A 68 -0.33 -8.83 -28.10
C GLY A 68 -0.22 -9.50 -29.47
N ASN A 69 -1.24 -9.35 -30.31
CA ASN A 69 -1.29 -9.94 -31.64
C ASN A 69 -0.12 -9.49 -32.53
N ASP A 70 0.48 -8.35 -32.23
CA ASP A 70 1.62 -7.75 -32.94
C ASP A 70 2.99 -8.22 -32.41
N GLY A 71 3.01 -9.18 -31.47
CA GLY A 71 4.23 -9.67 -30.81
C GLY A 71 4.82 -8.71 -29.77
N SER A 72 4.23 -7.53 -29.58
CA SER A 72 4.62 -6.56 -28.55
C SER A 72 3.92 -6.85 -27.22
N TYR A 73 4.57 -6.50 -26.10
CA TYR A 73 3.94 -6.57 -24.78
C TYR A 73 3.18 -5.27 -24.50
N GLU A 74 1.94 -5.38 -24.03
CA GLU A 74 1.19 -4.23 -23.54
C GLU A 74 1.82 -3.74 -22.22
N VAL A 75 2.21 -2.46 -22.19
CA VAL A 75 2.85 -1.82 -21.05
C VAL A 75 1.89 -0.79 -20.46
N GLU A 76 1.45 -1.05 -19.24
CA GLU A 76 0.63 -0.11 -18.47
C GLU A 76 1.53 0.71 -17.55
N LYS A 77 1.34 2.04 -17.53
CA LYS A 77 2.16 2.95 -16.73
C LYS A 77 1.38 3.42 -15.51
N ALA A 78 2.05 3.44 -14.35
CA ALA A 78 1.52 4.08 -13.15
C ALA A 78 2.58 4.98 -12.52
N LYS A 79 2.11 5.93 -11.73
CA LYS A 79 2.94 6.80 -10.91
C LYS A 79 2.58 6.62 -9.45
N ALA A 80 3.60 6.60 -8.59
CA ALA A 80 3.42 6.47 -7.16
C ALA A 80 4.43 7.32 -6.39
N ILE A 81 3.99 7.83 -5.24
CA ILE A 81 4.86 8.52 -4.29
C ILE A 81 5.72 7.46 -3.57
N SER A 82 7.01 7.74 -3.45
CA SER A 82 7.99 6.86 -2.82
C SER A 82 7.67 6.60 -1.34
N GLY A 83 7.63 5.34 -0.93
CA GLY A 83 7.51 4.90 0.46
C GLY A 83 6.10 4.93 1.06
N GLU A 84 5.07 5.27 0.29
CA GLU A 84 3.69 5.39 0.81
C GLU A 84 2.81 4.18 0.50
N LYS A 85 2.93 3.59 -0.69
CA LYS A 85 2.01 2.57 -1.18
C LYS A 85 2.69 1.23 -1.42
N LEU A 86 1.94 0.16 -1.14
CA LEU A 86 2.29 -1.20 -1.57
C LEU A 86 2.09 -1.35 -3.08
N LEU A 87 2.93 -2.16 -3.72
CA LEU A 87 2.88 -2.42 -5.15
C LEU A 87 1.49 -2.95 -5.58
N ARG A 88 0.88 -3.84 -4.78
CA ARG A 88 -0.48 -4.32 -4.99
C ARG A 88 -1.50 -3.17 -5.09
N ASN A 89 -1.43 -2.19 -4.19
CA ASN A 89 -2.43 -1.13 -4.14
C ASN A 89 -2.28 -0.21 -5.35
N ILE A 90 -1.05 0.10 -5.75
CA ILE A 90 -0.78 0.87 -6.97
C ILE A 90 -1.39 0.16 -8.19
N MET A 91 -1.21 -1.15 -8.32
CA MET A 91 -1.80 -1.92 -9.41
C MET A 91 -3.33 -1.87 -9.39
N LEU A 92 -3.95 -2.06 -8.23
CA LEU A 92 -5.41 -2.01 -8.08
C LEU A 92 -5.99 -0.62 -8.38
N ASP A 93 -5.35 0.44 -7.90
CA ASP A 93 -5.74 1.83 -8.13
C ASP A 93 -5.75 2.17 -9.63
N ASN A 94 -4.78 1.63 -10.37
CA ASN A 94 -4.65 1.82 -11.82
C ASN A 94 -5.44 0.78 -12.64
N LYS A 95 -6.27 -0.05 -11.99
CA LYS A 95 -7.06 -1.13 -12.62
C LYS A 95 -6.21 -2.17 -13.36
N ILE A 96 -4.96 -2.32 -12.96
CA ILE A 96 -4.01 -3.27 -13.52
C ILE A 96 -4.26 -4.65 -12.91
N GLU A 97 -4.51 -5.64 -13.77
CA GLU A 97 -4.81 -6.99 -13.32
C GLU A 97 -3.55 -7.70 -12.79
N LEU A 98 -3.49 -7.87 -11.47
CA LEU A 98 -2.42 -8.59 -10.75
C LEU A 98 -2.65 -10.11 -10.71
N TYR A 99 -3.88 -10.54 -10.48
CA TYR A 99 -4.20 -11.94 -10.21
C TYR A 99 -4.57 -12.69 -11.48
N ALA A 100 -4.11 -13.94 -11.59
CA ALA A 100 -4.73 -14.91 -12.49
C ALA A 100 -6.19 -15.20 -12.07
N THR A 101 -7.00 -15.80 -12.95
CA THR A 101 -8.42 -16.12 -12.73
C THR A 101 -8.69 -16.76 -11.36
N TYR A 102 -7.90 -17.77 -10.98
CA TYR A 102 -8.04 -18.43 -9.67
C TYR A 102 -7.58 -17.54 -8.50
N GLY A 103 -6.55 -16.74 -8.71
CA GLY A 103 -6.03 -15.79 -7.71
C GLY A 103 -7.04 -14.73 -7.32
N LYS A 104 -7.97 -14.34 -8.20
CA LYS A 104 -9.04 -13.38 -7.87
C LYS A 104 -9.99 -13.91 -6.80
N ILE A 105 -10.26 -15.21 -6.77
CA ILE A 105 -11.22 -15.82 -5.84
C ILE A 105 -10.56 -16.15 -4.50
N MET A 106 -9.30 -16.60 -4.52
CA MET A 106 -8.61 -17.13 -3.33
C MET A 106 -7.56 -16.16 -2.75
N ASN A 107 -7.63 -14.87 -3.06
CA ASN A 107 -6.68 -13.90 -2.52
C ASN A 107 -6.96 -13.56 -1.05
N CYS A 108 -5.89 -13.34 -0.28
CA CYS A 108 -5.96 -12.92 1.12
C CYS A 108 -6.13 -11.42 1.33
N GLY A 109 -6.51 -10.65 0.30
CA GLY A 109 -6.63 -9.18 0.39
C GLY A 109 -5.33 -8.41 0.64
N GLY A 110 -4.18 -9.09 0.71
CA GLY A 110 -2.88 -8.47 1.00
C GLY A 110 -2.21 -8.91 2.30
N GLY A 111 -2.81 -9.83 3.06
CA GLY A 111 -2.24 -10.36 4.31
C GLY A 111 -1.03 -11.29 4.17
N GLY A 112 -0.52 -11.54 2.95
CA GLY A 112 0.69 -12.35 2.73
C GLY A 112 0.53 -13.86 2.91
N SER A 113 -0.67 -14.38 3.23
CA SER A 113 -0.89 -15.81 3.54
C SER A 113 -1.28 -16.70 2.35
N CYS A 114 -1.67 -16.12 1.21
CA CYS A 114 -2.11 -16.91 0.04
C CYS A 114 -1.02 -17.10 -1.02
N GLY A 115 0.01 -16.25 -1.05
CA GLY A 115 1.07 -16.30 -2.07
C GLY A 115 0.58 -16.05 -3.51
N THR A 116 -0.62 -15.53 -3.74
CA THR A 116 -1.18 -15.35 -5.10
C THR A 116 -0.73 -14.06 -5.79
N CYS A 117 -0.21 -13.08 -5.03
CA CYS A 117 0.25 -11.78 -5.52
C CYS A 117 1.65 -11.82 -6.18
N ILE A 118 1.91 -12.81 -7.03
CA ILE A 118 3.26 -13.03 -7.59
C ILE A 118 3.51 -12.07 -8.75
N VAL A 119 4.62 -11.35 -8.69
CA VAL A 119 5.15 -10.51 -9.76
C VAL A 119 6.63 -10.77 -9.94
N GLU A 120 7.17 -10.43 -11.10
CA GLU A 120 8.60 -10.45 -11.37
C GLU A 120 9.11 -9.03 -11.56
N ILE A 121 10.17 -8.67 -10.84
CA ILE A 121 10.84 -7.38 -10.98
C ILE A 121 11.93 -7.55 -12.02
N ILE A 122 11.75 -6.89 -13.18
CA ILE A 122 12.74 -6.89 -14.27
C ILE A 122 13.82 -5.85 -13.98
N ASP A 123 13.40 -4.67 -13.51
CA ASP A 123 14.29 -3.55 -13.25
C ASP A 123 13.81 -2.74 -12.03
N GLY A 124 14.74 -2.09 -11.34
CA GLY A 124 14.46 -1.25 -10.16
C GLY A 124 14.29 -2.03 -8.85
N LYS A 125 14.95 -3.19 -8.71
CA LYS A 125 14.92 -3.99 -7.45
C LYS A 125 15.41 -3.19 -6.24
N ASP A 126 16.39 -2.31 -6.44
CA ASP A 126 17.02 -1.50 -5.39
C ASP A 126 16.10 -0.38 -4.88
N LEU A 127 15.06 -0.02 -5.65
CA LEU A 127 14.05 0.96 -5.25
C LEU A 127 12.95 0.33 -4.38
N LEU A 128 12.98 -0.99 -4.17
CA LEU A 128 11.99 -1.73 -3.41
C LEU A 128 12.58 -2.18 -2.07
N ASN A 129 11.70 -2.45 -1.11
CA ASN A 129 12.12 -3.03 0.16
C ASN A 129 12.78 -4.42 -0.03
N GLU A 130 13.60 -4.84 0.92
CA GLU A 130 14.13 -6.20 0.98
C GLU A 130 13.02 -7.26 1.09
N ARG A 131 13.38 -8.52 0.81
CA ARG A 131 12.42 -9.62 0.91
C ARG A 131 12.04 -9.89 2.36
N THR A 132 10.74 -9.98 2.61
CA THR A 132 10.23 -10.34 3.94
C THR A 132 10.28 -11.86 4.17
N ASN A 133 10.25 -12.30 5.43
CA ASN A 133 10.19 -13.74 5.79
C ASN A 133 9.04 -14.49 5.11
N THR A 134 7.90 -13.82 4.93
CA THR A 134 6.74 -14.36 4.21
C THR A 134 7.08 -14.62 2.75
N GLU A 135 7.71 -13.67 2.07
CA GLU A 135 8.16 -13.84 0.68
C GLU A 135 9.15 -15.00 0.57
N LEU A 136 10.14 -15.06 1.47
CA LEU A 136 11.11 -16.14 1.53
C LEU A 136 10.44 -17.50 1.69
N ARG A 137 9.33 -17.61 2.43
CA ARG A 137 8.58 -18.86 2.60
C ARG A 137 7.91 -19.33 1.30
N TYR A 138 7.26 -18.43 0.56
CA TYR A 138 6.52 -18.79 -0.67
C TYR A 138 7.42 -18.88 -1.91
N LEU A 139 8.53 -18.14 -1.93
CA LEU A 139 9.41 -18.01 -3.10
C LEU A 139 10.70 -18.85 -3.01
N LYS A 140 10.79 -19.83 -2.09
CA LYS A 140 12.00 -20.65 -1.88
C LYS A 140 12.60 -21.29 -3.14
N LYS A 141 11.76 -21.68 -4.09
CA LYS A 141 12.18 -22.34 -5.33
C LYS A 141 12.15 -21.41 -6.55
N LYS A 142 11.87 -20.12 -6.34
CA LYS A 142 11.70 -19.11 -7.40
C LYS A 142 12.98 -18.27 -7.52
N PRO A 143 13.24 -17.65 -8.68
CA PRO A 143 14.35 -16.72 -8.82
C PRO A 143 14.19 -15.53 -7.87
N GLU A 144 15.30 -14.84 -7.60
CA GLU A 144 15.31 -13.71 -6.67
C GLU A 144 14.51 -12.49 -7.17
N SER A 145 14.34 -12.37 -8.49
CA SER A 145 13.53 -11.33 -9.14
C SER A 145 12.05 -11.40 -8.77
N TRP A 146 11.54 -12.55 -8.35
CA TRP A 146 10.12 -12.70 -8.03
C TRP A 146 9.80 -12.05 -6.68
N ARG A 147 8.66 -11.39 -6.57
CA ARG A 147 8.23 -10.72 -5.33
C ARG A 147 6.74 -10.96 -5.11
N LEU A 148 6.32 -10.81 -3.86
CA LEU A 148 4.90 -10.71 -3.55
C LEU A 148 4.52 -9.22 -3.56
N ALA A 149 3.71 -8.81 -4.54
CA ALA A 149 3.29 -7.41 -4.69
C ALA A 149 2.59 -6.85 -3.45
N CYS A 150 1.94 -7.70 -2.65
CA CYS A 150 1.30 -7.28 -1.40
C CYS A 150 2.25 -7.09 -0.22
N GLN A 151 3.50 -7.54 -0.30
CA GLN A 151 4.52 -7.35 0.74
C GLN A 151 5.62 -6.39 0.30
N THR A 152 5.55 -5.92 -0.96
CA THR A 152 6.54 -5.04 -1.55
C THR A 152 6.08 -3.60 -1.42
N ILE A 153 6.85 -2.80 -0.70
CA ILE A 153 6.70 -1.34 -0.63
C ILE A 153 7.54 -0.74 -1.76
N VAL A 154 6.97 0.25 -2.47
CA VAL A 154 7.65 0.95 -3.55
C VAL A 154 8.32 2.20 -2.99
N GLY A 155 9.65 2.24 -3.02
CA GLY A 155 10.44 3.39 -2.57
C GLY A 155 10.66 3.47 -1.06
N ASN A 156 11.55 4.39 -0.65
CA ASN A 156 11.94 4.65 0.73
C ASN A 156 11.83 6.16 1.09
N LYS A 157 10.81 6.85 0.56
CA LYS A 157 10.53 8.30 0.77
C LYS A 157 11.58 9.28 0.24
N GLU A 158 12.77 8.82 -0.10
CA GLU A 158 13.89 9.62 -0.60
C GLU A 158 14.26 9.23 -2.05
N ASN A 159 13.90 8.01 -2.44
CA ASN A 159 14.25 7.45 -3.74
C ASN A 159 13.23 7.81 -4.82
N SER A 160 13.73 8.27 -5.97
CA SER A 160 12.98 8.43 -7.22
C SER A 160 13.60 7.56 -8.31
N GLY A 161 12.81 7.09 -9.25
CA GLY A 161 13.33 6.29 -10.34
C GLY A 161 12.26 5.52 -11.10
N LYS A 162 12.69 4.49 -11.83
CA LYS A 162 11.83 3.65 -12.66
C LYS A 162 11.88 2.21 -12.17
N VAL A 163 10.72 1.57 -12.08
CA VAL A 163 10.57 0.14 -11.75
C VAL A 163 9.80 -0.55 -12.86
N VAL A 164 10.35 -1.64 -13.38
CA VAL A 164 9.69 -2.45 -14.41
C VAL A 164 9.25 -3.76 -13.80
N VAL A 165 7.94 -4.02 -13.86
CA VAL A 165 7.29 -5.16 -13.22
C VAL A 165 6.59 -6.01 -14.27
N GLN A 166 6.94 -7.28 -14.35
CA GLN A 166 6.22 -8.27 -15.14
C GLN A 166 5.10 -8.91 -14.34
N ARG A 167 3.89 -8.88 -14.92
CA ARG A 167 2.70 -9.49 -14.33
C ARG A 167 2.63 -10.97 -14.68
N MET A 168 2.16 -11.78 -13.72
CA MET A 168 1.98 -13.24 -13.85
C MET A 168 3.18 -13.94 -14.51
N PRO A 169 4.36 -13.92 -13.86
CA PRO A 169 5.56 -14.51 -14.43
C PRO A 169 5.40 -16.01 -14.65
N GLN A 170 5.81 -16.47 -15.83
CA GLN A 170 5.79 -17.89 -16.17
C GLN A 170 7.03 -18.55 -15.58
N TRP A 171 6.87 -19.74 -14.99
CA TRP A 171 8.03 -20.52 -14.58
C TRP A 171 8.80 -20.98 -15.80
N LYS A 172 10.00 -20.43 -16.00
CA LYS A 172 10.96 -20.94 -16.99
C LYS A 172 11.66 -22.15 -16.33
N LYS A 173 11.41 -23.34 -16.87
CA LYS A 173 12.06 -24.58 -16.43
C LYS A 173 13.48 -24.64 -16.95
#